data_AF-A0A7C5A6M4-F1
#
_entry.id   AF-A0A7C5A6M4-F1
#
_cell.length_a   1.000
_cell.length_b   1.000
_cell.length_c   1.000
_cell.angle_alpha   90.00
_cell.angle_beta   90.00
_cell.angle_gamma   90.00
#
_symmetry.space_group_name_H-M   'P 1'
#
loop_
_entity.id
_entity.type
_entity.pdbx_description
1 polymer ?
#
loop_
_entity_poly.entity_id
_entity_poly.type
_entity_poly.pdbx_seq_one_letter_code
_entity_poly.pdbx_strand_id
1 'polypeptide(L)'
;MVLRSFCALLAVALAIVTGWICWRRRFTPGARALLVFAITLAVWGAIYALWWGTGRVPDSVVLAISALADSLAPIAFFLFALQYTQRGYVLHWSHLLLLGLIPLTVQGLLWSHVTLRGEGAWRWLTTLSMDTFLLLAVFILIRAGVYGPRPYRRQFSLML
;
A
#
# COMPACT_ATOMS: atom_id res chain seq x y z
N MET A 1 -17.65 -14.97 10.59
CA MET A 1 -17.08 -15.11 9.23
C MET A 1 -17.70 -14.13 8.26
N VAL A 2 -19.03 -14.07 8.12
CA VAL A 2 -19.75 -13.16 7.21
C VAL A 2 -19.34 -11.68 7.32
N LEU A 3 -19.23 -11.15 8.54
CA LEU A 3 -18.85 -9.75 8.75
C LEU A 3 -17.46 -9.40 8.18
N ARG A 4 -16.47 -10.28 8.33
CA ARG A 4 -15.09 -10.05 7.84
C ARG A 4 -15.04 -10.04 6.32
N SER A 5 -15.70 -11.00 5.68
CA SER A 5 -15.82 -11.05 4.22
C SER A 5 -16.56 -9.84 3.67
N PHE A 6 -17.61 -9.39 4.35
CA PHE A 6 -18.35 -8.18 3.97
C PHE A 6 -17.47 -6.92 4.04
N CYS A 7 -16.74 -6.72 5.14
CA CYS A 7 -15.80 -5.60 5.27
C CYS A 7 -14.71 -5.64 4.19
N ALA A 8 -14.20 -6.82 3.86
CA ALA A 8 -13.22 -6.98 2.78
C ALA A 8 -13.79 -6.58 1.41
N LEU A 9 -15.01 -7.01 1.08
CA LEU A 9 -15.68 -6.62 -0.16
C LEU A 9 -15.94 -5.11 -0.23
N LEU A 10 -16.33 -4.49 0.89
CA LEU A 10 -16.50 -3.04 0.96
C LEU A 10 -15.16 -2.32 0.71
N ALA A 11 -14.07 -2.78 1.32
CA ALA A 11 -12.73 -2.23 1.08
C ALA A 11 -12.30 -2.38 -0.39
N VAL A 12 -12.60 -3.52 -1.03
CA VAL A 12 -12.35 -3.73 -2.46
C VAL A 12 -13.15 -2.74 -3.31
N ALA A 13 -14.43 -2.53 -3.00
CA ALA A 13 -15.26 -1.57 -3.73
C ALA A 13 -14.69 -0.14 -3.62
N LEU A 14 -14.31 0.29 -2.41
CA LEU A 14 -13.67 1.59 -2.18
C LEU A 14 -12.33 1.71 -2.93
N ALA A 15 -11.52 0.65 -2.93
CA ALA A 15 -10.26 0.60 -3.65
C ALA A 15 -10.47 0.70 -5.17
N ILE A 16 -11.46 0.01 -5.74
CA ILE A 16 -11.82 0.10 -7.16
C ILE A 16 -12.26 1.51 -7.53
N VAL A 17 -13.15 2.11 -6.73
CA VAL A 17 -13.62 3.49 -6.97
C VAL A 17 -12.44 4.48 -6.91
N THR A 18 -11.57 4.32 -5.91
CA THR A 18 -10.37 5.17 -5.76
C THR A 18 -9.43 5.00 -6.94
N GLY A 19 -9.16 3.76 -7.35
CA GLY A 19 -8.34 3.44 -8.51
C GLY A 19 -8.91 4.02 -9.80
N TRP A 20 -10.22 3.92 -10.01
CA TRP A 20 -10.91 4.51 -11.15
C TRP A 20 -10.74 6.04 -11.22
N ILE A 21 -10.92 6.72 -10.08
CA ILE A 21 -10.71 8.17 -9.97
C ILE A 21 -9.25 8.53 -10.28
N CYS A 22 -8.30 7.78 -9.72
CA CYS A 22 -6.87 7.98 -9.95
C CYS A 22 -6.50 7.77 -11.42
N TRP A 23 -7.07 6.76 -12.08
CA TRP A 23 -6.85 6.48 -13.49
C TRP A 23 -7.32 7.63 -14.38
N ARG A 24 -8.52 8.18 -14.11
CA ARG A 24 -9.03 9.37 -14.81
C ARG A 24 -8.13 10.60 -14.61
N ARG A 25 -7.40 10.67 -13.49
CA ARG A 25 -6.50 11.78 -13.13
C ARG A 25 -5.01 11.40 -13.18
N ARG A 26 -4.62 10.43 -14.03
CA ARG A 26 -3.25 9.84 -14.08
C ARG A 26 -2.10 10.80 -14.38
N PHE A 27 -2.38 12.02 -14.82
CA PHE A 27 -1.39 13.08 -15.06
C PHE A 27 -1.17 13.99 -13.84
N THR A 28 -2.00 13.88 -12.80
CA THR A 28 -1.81 14.62 -11.55
C THR A 28 -0.70 13.98 -10.71
N PRO A 29 0.19 14.77 -10.08
CA PRO A 29 1.23 14.25 -9.18
C PRO A 29 0.63 13.35 -8.10
N GLY A 30 1.22 12.17 -7.87
CA GLY A 30 0.75 11.20 -6.88
C GLY A 30 -0.34 10.25 -7.37
N ALA A 31 -1.07 10.58 -8.44
CA ALA A 31 -2.20 9.74 -8.90
C ALA A 31 -1.78 8.32 -9.31
N ARG A 32 -0.59 8.16 -9.90
CA ARG A 32 -0.06 6.83 -10.26
C ARG A 32 0.32 6.00 -9.05
N ALA A 33 0.95 6.61 -8.05
CA ALA A 33 1.31 5.93 -6.82
C ALA A 33 0.05 5.50 -6.04
N LEU A 34 -0.95 6.38 -5.95
CA LEU A 34 -2.23 6.06 -5.34
C LEU A 34 -3.02 5.01 -6.12
N LEU A 35 -2.90 4.97 -7.45
CA LEU A 35 -3.47 3.91 -8.28
C LEU A 35 -2.82 2.54 -7.96
N VAL A 36 -1.50 2.47 -7.83
CA VAL A 36 -0.80 1.24 -7.44
C VAL A 36 -1.24 0.79 -6.05
N PHE A 37 -1.35 1.72 -5.10
CA PHE A 37 -1.87 1.45 -3.77
C PHE A 37 -3.30 0.87 -3.81
N ALA A 38 -4.20 1.51 -4.56
CA ALA A 38 -5.58 1.08 -4.72
C ALA A 38 -5.70 -0.31 -5.36
N ILE A 39 -4.91 -0.58 -6.42
CA ILE A 39 -4.87 -1.92 -7.05
C ILE A 39 -4.37 -2.96 -6.06
N THR A 40 -3.31 -2.64 -5.30
CA THR A 40 -2.75 -3.55 -4.30
C THR A 40 -3.79 -3.93 -3.25
N LEU A 41 -4.51 -2.94 -2.69
CA LEU A 41 -5.59 -3.17 -1.73
C LEU A 41 -6.78 -3.93 -2.33
N ALA A 42 -7.15 -3.65 -3.57
CA ALA A 42 -8.24 -4.34 -4.25
C ALA A 42 -7.93 -5.82 -4.45
N VAL A 43 -6.71 -6.14 -4.92
CA VAL A 43 -6.26 -7.53 -5.09
C VAL A 43 -6.21 -8.23 -3.74
N TRP A 44 -5.53 -7.65 -2.76
CA TRP A 44 -5.39 -8.21 -1.42
C TRP A 44 -6.74 -8.45 -0.73
N GLY A 45 -7.63 -7.45 -0.75
CA GLY A 45 -8.96 -7.55 -0.17
C GLY A 45 -9.84 -8.59 -0.87
N ALA A 46 -9.74 -8.73 -2.20
CA ALA A 46 -10.50 -9.72 -2.95
C ALA A 46 -10.11 -11.16 -2.56
N ILE A 47 -8.81 -11.40 -2.37
CA ILE A 47 -8.30 -12.72 -1.95
C ILE A 47 -8.74 -13.05 -0.54
N TYR A 48 -8.68 -12.09 0.39
CA TYR A 48 -9.17 -12.29 1.76
C TYR A 48 -10.69 -12.51 1.81
N ALA A 49 -11.46 -11.77 1.01
CA ALA A 49 -12.90 -11.99 0.89
C ALA A 49 -13.22 -13.41 0.41
N LEU A 50 -12.50 -13.89 -0.62
CA LEU A 50 -12.64 -15.24 -1.15
C LEU A 50 -12.19 -16.31 -0.15
N TRP A 51 -11.06 -16.13 0.52
CA TRP A 51 -10.52 -17.07 1.49
C TRP A 51 -11.44 -17.22 2.70
N TRP A 52 -11.88 -16.11 3.32
CA TRP A 52 -12.83 -16.16 4.43
C TRP A 52 -14.23 -16.62 4.04
N GLY A 53 -14.67 -16.35 2.80
CA GLY A 53 -16.00 -16.69 2.33
C GLY A 53 -16.14 -18.14 1.86
N THR A 54 -15.11 -18.67 1.19
CA THR A 54 -15.19 -19.99 0.54
C THR A 54 -14.22 -21.03 1.10
N GLY A 55 -13.13 -20.61 1.77
CA GLY A 55 -12.06 -21.50 2.22
C GLY A 55 -11.30 -22.22 1.11
N ARG A 56 -11.53 -21.87 -0.16
CA ARG A 56 -10.96 -22.59 -1.32
C ARG A 56 -9.61 -22.06 -1.78
N VAL A 57 -9.19 -20.89 -1.29
CA VAL A 57 -7.90 -20.30 -1.66
C VAL A 57 -6.80 -20.98 -0.84
N PRO A 58 -5.74 -21.52 -1.46
CA PRO A 58 -4.63 -22.13 -0.73
C PRO A 58 -3.94 -21.11 0.19
N ASP A 59 -3.58 -21.54 1.40
CA ASP A 59 -2.92 -20.66 2.37
C ASP A 59 -1.58 -20.09 1.86
N SER A 60 -0.87 -20.82 1.00
CA SER A 60 0.35 -20.34 0.34
C SER A 60 0.10 -19.14 -0.57
N VAL A 61 -1.04 -19.11 -1.27
CA VAL A 61 -1.45 -18.01 -2.14
C VAL A 61 -1.85 -16.80 -1.29
N VAL A 62 -2.63 -17.02 -0.23
CA VAL A 62 -3.02 -15.95 0.70
C VAL A 62 -1.77 -15.33 1.34
N LEU A 63 -0.84 -16.15 1.79
CA LEU A 63 0.42 -15.70 2.39
C LEU A 63 1.28 -14.92 1.39
N ALA A 64 1.44 -15.43 0.16
CA ALA A 64 2.20 -14.77 -0.88
C ALA A 64 1.66 -13.40 -1.23
N ILE A 65 0.35 -13.28 -1.36
CA ILE A 65 -0.27 -12.02 -1.77
C ILE A 65 -0.33 -11.05 -0.59
N SER A 66 -0.44 -11.55 0.64
CA SER A 66 -0.30 -10.72 1.85
C SER A 66 1.09 -10.13 1.97
N ALA A 67 2.14 -10.94 1.81
CA ALA A 67 3.53 -10.46 1.87
C ALA A 67 3.82 -9.41 0.77
N LEU A 68 3.28 -9.61 -0.43
CA LEU A 68 3.38 -8.63 -1.51
C LEU A 68 2.63 -7.34 -1.18
N ALA A 69 1.40 -7.43 -0.68
CA ALA A 69 0.60 -6.27 -0.34
C ALA A 69 1.20 -5.47 0.83
N ASP A 70 1.67 -6.16 1.87
CA ASP A 70 2.30 -5.57 3.05
C ASP A 70 3.56 -4.78 2.71
N SER A 71 4.28 -5.17 1.66
CA SER A 71 5.46 -4.43 1.20
C SER A 71 5.13 -3.36 0.17
N LEU A 72 4.22 -3.64 -0.76
CA LEU A 72 3.93 -2.73 -1.88
C LEU A 72 3.01 -1.57 -1.48
N ALA A 73 2.01 -1.80 -0.62
CA ALA A 73 1.03 -0.79 -0.25
C ALA A 73 1.67 0.38 0.55
N PRO A 74 2.49 0.15 1.59
CA PRO A 74 3.19 1.21 2.31
C PRO A 74 4.07 2.07 1.41
N ILE A 75 4.82 1.43 0.51
CA ILE A 75 5.70 2.11 -0.44
C ILE A 75 4.87 2.99 -1.39
N ALA A 76 3.82 2.43 -1.98
CA ALA A 76 2.94 3.17 -2.89
C ALA A 76 2.25 4.35 -2.19
N PHE A 77 1.80 4.17 -0.96
CA PHE A 77 1.18 5.23 -0.16
C PHE A 77 2.19 6.33 0.22
N PHE A 78 3.41 5.95 0.58
CA PHE A 78 4.49 6.89 0.87
C PHE A 78 4.89 7.71 -0.36
N LEU A 79 5.03 7.06 -1.52
CA LEU A 79 5.28 7.74 -2.80
C LEU A 79 4.16 8.71 -3.15
N PHE A 80 2.91 8.31 -2.91
CA PHE A 80 1.76 9.19 -3.06
C PHE A 80 1.89 10.42 -2.15
N ALA A 81 2.16 10.25 -0.86
CA ALA A 81 2.31 11.35 0.08
C ALA A 81 3.42 12.33 -0.33
N LEU A 82 4.57 11.83 -0.80
CA LEU A 82 5.65 12.68 -1.30
C LEU A 82 5.24 13.47 -2.54
N GLN A 83 4.65 12.82 -3.54
CA GLN A 83 4.28 13.48 -4.78
C GLN A 83 3.11 14.45 -4.59
N TYR A 84 2.12 14.08 -3.79
CA TYR A 84 0.96 14.91 -3.44
C TYR A 84 1.39 16.21 -2.74
N THR A 85 2.40 16.11 -1.85
CA THR A 85 2.95 17.27 -1.14
C THR A 85 4.03 18.03 -1.91
N GLN A 86 4.17 17.80 -3.22
CA GLN A 86 5.17 18.42 -4.10
C GLN A 86 6.64 18.18 -3.65
N ARG A 87 6.88 17.12 -2.88
CA ARG A 87 8.21 16.66 -2.45
C ARG A 87 8.75 15.54 -3.35
N GLY A 88 8.20 15.41 -4.55
CA GLY A 88 8.66 14.45 -5.56
C GLY A 88 10.11 14.64 -5.99
N TYR A 89 10.70 15.83 -5.78
CA TYR A 89 12.11 16.08 -6.11
C TYR A 89 13.10 15.24 -5.29
N VAL A 90 12.68 14.72 -4.12
CA VAL A 90 13.49 13.82 -3.29
C VAL A 90 13.60 12.42 -3.92
N LEU A 91 12.67 12.07 -4.82
CA LEU A 91 12.59 10.77 -5.48
C LEU A 91 13.50 10.74 -6.71
N HIS A 92 14.78 10.43 -6.49
CA HIS A 92 15.66 10.01 -7.58
C HIS A 92 15.35 8.58 -8.06
N TRP A 93 15.71 8.28 -9.30
CA TRP A 93 15.53 6.97 -9.91
C TRP A 93 16.17 5.82 -9.11
N SER A 94 17.31 6.08 -8.47
CA SER A 94 17.97 5.13 -7.57
C SER A 94 17.08 4.74 -6.38
N HIS A 95 16.42 5.70 -5.75
CA HIS A 95 15.49 5.44 -4.64
C HIS A 95 14.26 4.65 -5.12
N LEU A 96 13.74 4.96 -6.31
CA LEU A 96 12.62 4.22 -6.90
C LEU A 96 12.99 2.76 -7.19
N LEU A 97 14.19 2.53 -7.74
CA LEU A 97 14.70 1.17 -7.97
C LEU A 97 14.87 0.43 -6.64
N LEU A 98 15.45 1.07 -5.63
CA LEU A 98 15.66 0.46 -4.32
C LEU A 98 14.33 0.12 -3.64
N LEU A 99 13.36 1.03 -3.68
CA LEU A 99 12.00 0.80 -3.18
C LEU A 99 11.30 -0.34 -3.94
N GLY A 100 11.44 -0.40 -5.27
CA GLY A 100 10.88 -1.49 -6.09
C GLY A 100 11.52 -2.86 -5.83
N LEU A 101 12.77 -2.87 -5.36
CA LEU A 101 13.51 -4.10 -5.06
C LEU A 101 13.05 -4.75 -3.75
N ILE A 102 12.53 -3.95 -2.80
CA ILE A 102 12.02 -4.44 -1.51
C ILE A 102 10.91 -5.50 -1.68
N PRO A 103 9.77 -5.24 -2.35
CA PRO A 103 8.72 -6.25 -2.51
C PRO A 103 9.21 -7.50 -3.26
N LEU A 104 10.14 -7.35 -4.20
CA LEU A 104 10.75 -8.49 -4.90
C LEU A 104 11.60 -9.37 -3.97
N THR A 105 12.40 -8.76 -3.08
CA THR A 105 13.19 -9.50 -2.09
C THR A 105 12.32 -10.20 -1.06
N VAL A 106 11.25 -9.55 -0.60
CA VAL A 106 10.26 -10.17 0.30
C VAL A 106 9.64 -11.39 -0.38
N GLN A 107 9.24 -11.26 -1.64
CA GLN A 107 8.63 -12.36 -2.38
C GLN A 107 9.62 -13.51 -2.64
N GLY A 108 10.85 -13.20 -3.05
CA GLY A 108 11.89 -14.20 -3.28
C GLY A 108 12.23 -14.99 -2.01
N LEU A 109 12.34 -14.31 -0.87
CA LEU A 109 12.60 -14.94 0.41
C LEU A 109 11.43 -15.81 0.87
N LEU A 110 10.19 -15.40 0.62
CA LEU A 110 9.01 -16.21 0.90
C LEU A 110 9.03 -17.54 0.17
N TRP A 111 9.30 -17.51 -1.14
CA TRP A 111 9.34 -18.71 -1.98
C TRP A 111 10.54 -19.61 -1.71
N SER A 112 11.66 -19.04 -1.25
CA SER A 112 12.85 -19.81 -0.86
C SER A 112 12.68 -20.59 0.46
N HIS A 113 11.50 -20.53 1.10
CA HIS A 113 11.21 -21.09 2.43
C HIS A 113 12.11 -20.57 3.57
N VAL A 114 13.00 -19.62 3.32
CA VAL A 114 13.86 -18.97 4.32
C VAL A 114 13.02 -18.25 5.37
N THR A 115 11.85 -17.71 5.00
CA THR A 115 10.91 -17.07 5.93
C THR A 115 10.01 -18.06 6.69
N LEU A 116 9.92 -19.32 6.24
CA LEU A 116 9.03 -20.34 6.82
C LEU A 116 9.72 -21.18 7.91
N ARG A 117 11.07 -21.21 7.94
CA ARG A 117 11.84 -22.02 8.90
C ARG A 117 12.25 -21.32 10.20
N GLY A 118 11.99 -20.03 10.32
CA GLY A 118 12.26 -19.33 11.57
C GLY A 118 12.18 -17.83 11.37
N GLU A 119 11.74 -17.16 12.42
CA GLU A 119 11.61 -15.74 12.69
C GLU A 119 12.83 -14.90 12.27
N GLY A 120 13.09 -14.81 10.97
CA GLY A 120 14.27 -14.16 10.43
C GLY A 120 14.21 -12.66 10.70
N ALA A 121 15.29 -12.09 11.22
CA ALA A 121 15.51 -10.65 11.38
C ALA A 121 15.07 -9.83 10.15
N TRP A 122 15.11 -10.44 8.96
CA TRP A 122 14.57 -9.88 7.73
C TRP A 122 13.07 -9.52 7.80
N ARG A 123 12.22 -10.41 8.32
CA ARG A 123 10.77 -10.14 8.44
C ARG A 123 10.54 -8.94 9.35
N TRP A 124 11.20 -8.90 10.50
CA TRP A 124 11.18 -7.76 11.43
C TRP A 124 11.67 -6.48 10.77
N LEU A 125 12.81 -6.52 10.09
CA LEU A 125 13.37 -5.37 9.37
C LEU A 125 12.38 -4.84 8.34
N THR A 126 11.75 -5.74 7.56
CA THR A 126 10.77 -5.34 6.56
C THR A 126 9.53 -4.74 7.19
N THR A 127 8.96 -5.36 8.23
CA THR A 127 7.80 -4.83 8.94
C THR A 127 8.09 -3.46 9.53
N LEU A 128 9.21 -3.30 10.26
CA LEU A 128 9.61 -2.01 10.83
C LEU A 128 9.81 -0.93 9.75
N SER A 129 10.41 -1.30 8.61
CA SER A 129 10.60 -0.39 7.49
C SER A 129 9.26 0.06 6.90
N MET A 130 8.33 -0.87 6.70
CA MET A 130 7.00 -0.59 6.15
C MET A 130 6.15 0.28 7.08
N ASP A 131 6.17 -0.01 8.38
CA ASP A 131 5.50 0.82 9.40
C ASP A 131 6.08 2.23 9.42
N THR A 132 7.40 2.35 9.29
CA THR A 132 8.08 3.65 9.20
C THR A 132 7.62 4.44 7.97
N PHE A 133 7.49 3.80 6.80
CA PHE A 133 6.99 4.46 5.59
C PHE A 133 5.55 4.95 5.76
N LEU A 134 4.67 4.14 6.36
CA LEU A 134 3.28 4.54 6.65
C LEU A 134 3.23 5.72 7.62
N LEU A 135 3.96 5.64 8.75
CA LEU A 135 4.00 6.70 9.74
C LEU A 135 4.53 8.01 9.15
N LEU A 136 5.58 7.92 8.33
CA LEU A 136 6.18 9.09 7.69
C LEU A 136 5.25 9.66 6.61
N ALA A 137 4.54 8.82 5.85
CA ALA A 137 3.51 9.25 4.91
C ALA A 137 2.38 10.01 5.61
N VAL A 138 1.84 9.45 6.69
CA VAL A 138 0.79 10.06 7.50
C VAL A 138 1.28 11.38 8.11
N PHE A 139 2.49 11.40 8.67
CA PHE A 139 3.09 12.62 9.22
C PHE A 139 3.24 13.73 8.17
N ILE A 140 3.71 13.39 6.97
CA ILE A 140 3.84 14.33 5.85
C ILE A 140 2.47 14.88 5.44
N LEU A 141 1.46 14.01 5.33
CA LEU A 141 0.10 14.40 4.99
C LEU A 141 -0.49 15.33 6.07
N ILE A 142 -0.44 14.95 7.35
CA ILE A 142 -0.89 15.79 8.48
C ILE A 142 -0.20 17.15 8.44
N ARG A 143 1.12 17.20 8.27
CA ARG A 143 1.85 18.46 8.18
C ARG A 143 1.39 19.30 6.99
N ALA A 144 1.17 18.70 5.83
CA ALA A 144 0.67 19.41 4.65
C ALA A 144 -0.76 19.94 4.87
N GLY A 145 -1.61 19.20 5.56
CA GLY A 145 -2.95 19.64 5.95
C GLY A 145 -2.93 20.78 6.96
N VAL A 146 -2.14 20.68 8.02
CA VAL A 146 -2.07 21.70 9.08
C VAL A 146 -1.41 22.97 8.58
N TYR A 147 -0.31 22.90 7.84
CA TYR A 147 0.47 24.07 7.44
C TYR A 147 0.23 24.53 5.99
N GLY A 148 -0.64 23.86 5.24
CA GLY A 148 -0.97 24.21 3.86
C GLY A 148 -1.85 25.46 3.75
N PRO A 149 -1.77 26.20 2.62
CA PRO A 149 -2.62 27.36 2.38
C PRO A 149 -4.11 26.98 2.39
N ARG A 150 -4.97 27.90 2.88
CA ARG A 150 -6.41 27.69 3.17
C ARG A 150 -7.23 26.89 2.13
N PRO A 151 -7.07 27.01 0.79
CA PRO A 151 -7.83 26.18 -0.15
C PRO A 151 -7.50 24.68 -0.07
N TYR A 152 -6.27 24.30 0.30
CA TYR A 152 -5.85 22.89 0.41
C TYR A 152 -6.32 22.22 1.70
N ARG A 153 -6.64 22.99 2.75
CA ARG A 153 -7.16 22.48 4.03
C ARG A 153 -8.52 21.77 3.91
N ARG A 154 -9.41 22.27 3.05
CA ARG A 154 -10.74 21.66 2.82
C ARG A 154 -10.70 20.36 2.02
N GLN A 155 -9.70 20.20 1.15
CA GLN A 155 -9.47 18.93 0.44
C GLN A 155 -8.81 17.90 1.36
N PHE A 156 -7.96 18.37 2.28
CA PHE A 156 -7.29 17.53 3.27
C PHE A 156 -8.26 16.85 4.25
N SER A 157 -9.27 17.58 4.75
CA SER A 157 -10.27 17.02 5.69
C SER A 157 -11.18 15.93 5.09
N LEU A 158 -11.15 15.73 3.76
CA LEU A 158 -11.91 14.68 3.08
C LEU A 158 -11.07 13.42 2.78
N MET A 159 -9.75 13.50 2.93
CA MET A 159 -8.81 12.40 2.65
C MET A 159 -8.37 11.61 3.90
N LEU A 160 -8.58 12.18 5.09
CA LEU A 160 -8.26 11.58 6.39
C LEU A 160 -9.54 11.02 7.01
#